data_AF-A0A0M5J3J0-F1
#
_entry.id   AF-A0A0M5J3J0-F1
#
_cell.length_a   1.000
_cell.length_b   1.000
_cell.length_c   1.000
_cell.angle_alpha   90.00
_cell.angle_beta   90.00
_cell.angle_gamma   90.00
#
_symmetry.space_group_name_H-M   'P 1'
#
loop_
_entity.id
_entity.type
_entity.pdbx_description
1 polymer ?
#
loop_
_entity_poly.entity_id
_entity_poly.type
_entity_poly.pdbx_seq_one_letter_code
_entity_poly.pdbx_strand_id
1 'polypeptide(L)'
;MSTFGAEVDAIWPEVKETVDLSAFGRKLLQQCKTVEKPKTDKPADVSAFMDKSREFPLAFGVESCRVMSQPVERYKTIAEQITSVYPIIHERTLKLYLEYLEHKSQWGNSVEKPVYQGLSLCDFVQRLLTKRCASFFARNDKFLLLTGETGASGFEPIGTPAEEAPLQLQHVLSYDDVKLSALLAVSSHTEFINEGERTNCGRVSKNREFVEPDGVIVGMIGARLSRRNLMEFQDIVIASAQNTTEKGYGLAVEAPAKTRSQDYRRIWRRFYETRDKLRSEVAIDGKRFGVSGNKQDVFDNLVMKRRYAISFDLLLLETEARAAAAGKLAYLHVVGFGLGVWKVAPQQEQIFLETFEQRLRVLGPQLKHIAVVHFSWFKLTRCGGLHDGAVIHQSAEHPAGGINIQISKRNPADKLYEPEHDNMLLVVSYAWDGNALPGNEYWMKMLKSTGDSSTACSTLITELHNPHINTDYCNGNNLHIASIKYGVLHISEYAKRILKD
;
A
#
# COMPACT_ATOMS: atom_id res chain seq x y z
N MET A 1 26.28 8.21 -2.40
CA MET A 1 26.33 6.78 -2.72
C MET A 1 26.04 6.02 -1.45
N SER A 2 25.23 4.97 -1.52
CA SER A 2 24.77 4.24 -0.33
C SER A 2 25.92 3.38 0.21
N THR A 3 25.86 3.10 1.52
CA THR A 3 26.84 2.23 2.19
C THR A 3 26.58 0.75 1.92
N PHE A 4 25.46 0.38 1.29
CA PHE A 4 25.03 -1.01 1.11
C PHE A 4 25.64 -1.71 -0.12
N GLY A 5 26.45 -1.00 -0.90
CA GLY A 5 27.21 -1.56 -2.02
C GLY A 5 26.46 -1.55 -3.35
N ALA A 6 27.23 -1.68 -4.45
CA ALA A 6 26.77 -1.41 -5.81
C ALA A 6 25.49 -2.14 -6.25
N GLU A 7 25.27 -3.38 -5.78
CA GLU A 7 24.04 -4.13 -6.10
C GLU A 7 22.79 -3.46 -5.49
N VAL A 8 22.90 -2.94 -4.26
CA VAL A 8 21.82 -2.21 -3.61
C VAL A 8 21.67 -0.81 -4.22
N ASP A 9 22.77 -0.17 -4.63
CA ASP A 9 22.71 1.15 -5.26
C ASP A 9 22.06 1.12 -6.66
N ALA A 10 22.18 0.00 -7.39
CA ALA A 10 21.66 -0.16 -8.75
C ALA A 10 20.17 0.20 -8.87
N ILE A 11 19.82 0.97 -9.91
CA ILE A 11 18.44 1.45 -10.13
C ILE A 11 17.49 0.27 -10.29
N TRP A 12 16.43 0.25 -9.49
CA TRP A 12 15.35 -0.73 -9.62
C TRP A 12 14.01 -0.16 -9.13
N PRO A 13 12.88 -0.47 -9.79
CA PRO A 13 12.81 -1.12 -11.09
C PRO A 13 13.42 -0.24 -12.19
N GLU A 14 14.02 -0.88 -13.20
CA GLU A 14 14.40 -0.19 -14.43
C GLU A 14 13.15 0.30 -15.16
N VAL A 15 13.24 1.45 -15.83
CA VAL A 15 12.18 1.99 -16.71
C VAL A 15 12.18 1.15 -18.00
N LYS A 16 11.64 -0.07 -17.93
CA LYS A 16 11.47 -0.97 -19.09
C LYS A 16 10.03 -1.01 -19.57
N GLU A 17 9.87 -1.24 -20.86
CA GLU A 17 8.62 -1.05 -21.59
C GLU A 17 7.64 -2.23 -21.57
N THR A 18 8.03 -3.41 -21.06
CA THR A 18 7.23 -4.63 -21.27
C THR A 18 6.91 -5.39 -19.99
N VAL A 19 5.63 -5.64 -19.75
CA VAL A 19 5.16 -6.63 -18.78
C VAL A 19 5.12 -7.99 -19.47
N ASP A 20 6.11 -8.84 -19.19
CA ASP A 20 6.09 -10.23 -19.64
C ASP A 20 5.01 -11.02 -18.88
N LEU A 21 4.05 -11.61 -19.60
CA LEU A 21 2.88 -12.30 -19.04
C LEU A 21 2.83 -13.76 -19.52
N SER A 22 2.53 -14.68 -18.60
CA SER A 22 2.19 -16.05 -18.96
C SER A 22 0.90 -16.11 -19.78
N ALA A 23 0.64 -17.25 -20.45
CA ALA A 23 -0.62 -17.45 -21.16
C ALA A 23 -1.84 -17.32 -20.23
N PHE A 24 -1.72 -17.79 -18.97
CA PHE A 24 -2.73 -17.62 -17.94
C PHE A 24 -2.93 -16.13 -17.60
N GLY A 25 -1.84 -15.41 -17.33
CA GLY A 25 -1.89 -13.98 -17.01
C GLY A 25 -2.48 -13.14 -18.14
N ARG A 26 -2.08 -13.42 -19.40
CA ARG A 26 -2.64 -12.77 -20.60
C ARG A 26 -4.14 -13.03 -20.73
N LYS A 27 -4.61 -14.24 -20.43
CA LYS A 27 -6.04 -14.58 -20.44
C LYS A 27 -6.83 -13.75 -19.42
N LEU A 28 -6.37 -13.67 -18.17
CA LEU A 28 -7.05 -12.87 -17.14
C LEU A 28 -7.01 -11.37 -17.48
N LEU A 29 -5.87 -10.85 -17.95
CA LEU A 29 -5.78 -9.45 -18.35
C LEU A 29 -6.69 -9.12 -19.54
N GLN A 30 -6.90 -10.06 -20.46
CA GLN A 30 -7.85 -9.88 -21.56
C GLN A 30 -9.30 -9.70 -21.06
N GLN A 31 -9.70 -10.40 -19.99
CA GLN A 31 -11.02 -10.24 -19.37
C GLN A 31 -11.20 -8.82 -18.81
N CYS A 32 -10.12 -8.19 -18.35
CA CYS A 32 -10.18 -6.84 -17.82
C CYS A 32 -10.59 -5.76 -18.84
N LYS A 33 -10.42 -6.00 -20.14
CA LYS A 33 -10.73 -5.02 -21.21
C LYS A 33 -12.20 -4.61 -21.24
N THR A 34 -13.09 -5.43 -20.69
CA THR A 34 -14.53 -5.18 -20.64
C THR A 34 -15.02 -4.79 -19.25
N VAL A 35 -14.13 -4.67 -18.26
CA VAL A 35 -14.50 -4.18 -16.92
C VAL A 35 -14.93 -2.72 -17.06
N GLU A 36 -16.13 -2.43 -16.57
CA GLU A 36 -16.69 -1.09 -16.59
C GLU A 36 -16.12 -0.28 -15.44
N LYS A 37 -15.60 0.92 -15.75
CA LYS A 37 -15.24 1.89 -14.72
C LYS A 37 -16.53 2.44 -14.10
N PRO A 38 -16.67 2.49 -12.77
CA PRO A 38 -17.78 3.17 -12.12
C PRO A 38 -17.98 4.58 -12.65
N LYS A 39 -19.25 4.97 -12.80
CA LYS A 39 -19.63 6.29 -13.31
C LYS A 39 -19.32 7.36 -12.28
N THR A 40 -18.57 8.39 -12.70
CA THR A 40 -18.17 9.54 -11.87
C THR A 40 -18.66 10.87 -12.48
N ASP A 41 -19.53 10.81 -13.50
CA ASP A 41 -20.13 11.98 -14.16
C ASP A 41 -21.19 12.68 -13.31
N LYS A 42 -21.68 12.00 -12.27
CA LYS A 42 -22.61 12.54 -11.29
C LYS A 42 -22.03 12.39 -9.88
N PRO A 43 -22.27 13.36 -8.99
CA PRO A 43 -21.94 13.19 -7.58
C PRO A 43 -22.65 11.98 -6.96
N ALA A 44 -22.04 11.37 -5.94
CA ALA A 44 -22.66 10.28 -5.20
C ALA A 44 -23.96 10.72 -4.52
N ASP A 45 -24.91 9.79 -4.36
CA ASP A 45 -26.05 9.99 -3.48
C ASP A 45 -25.60 9.86 -2.02
N VAL A 46 -25.38 11.01 -1.38
CA VAL A 46 -24.91 11.08 0.01
C VAL A 46 -25.93 10.48 0.97
N SER A 47 -27.24 10.57 0.69
CA SER A 47 -28.27 9.98 1.57
C SER A 47 -28.17 8.47 1.55
N ALA A 48 -28.16 7.87 0.36
CA ALA A 48 -28.02 6.42 0.20
C ALA A 48 -26.68 5.92 0.78
N PHE A 49 -25.60 6.71 0.64
CA PHE A 49 -24.31 6.40 1.26
C PHE A 49 -24.39 6.37 2.79
N MET A 50 -25.05 7.36 3.40
CA MET A 50 -25.28 7.39 4.85
C MET A 50 -26.13 6.21 5.32
N ASP A 51 -27.12 5.78 4.53
CA ASP A 51 -27.92 4.59 4.84
C ASP A 51 -27.06 3.32 4.88
N LYS A 52 -26.23 3.08 3.85
CA LYS A 52 -25.24 1.98 3.86
C LYS A 52 -24.29 2.06 5.06
N SER A 53 -23.86 3.25 5.46
CA SER A 53 -23.02 3.45 6.65
C SER A 53 -23.73 3.08 7.96
N ARG A 54 -25.04 3.37 8.09
CA ARG A 54 -25.83 2.99 9.27
C ARG A 54 -26.04 1.47 9.37
N GLU A 55 -26.05 0.77 8.24
CA GLU A 55 -26.18 -0.69 8.17
C GLU A 55 -24.87 -1.44 8.45
N PHE A 56 -23.73 -0.72 8.49
CA PHE A 56 -22.44 -1.34 8.77
C PHE A 56 -22.44 -2.02 10.16
N PRO A 57 -22.02 -3.30 10.27
CA PRO A 57 -22.32 -4.11 11.44
C PRO A 57 -21.49 -3.77 12.70
N LEU A 58 -20.40 -3.02 12.55
CA LEU A 58 -19.54 -2.65 13.68
C LEU A 58 -19.71 -1.19 14.06
N ALA A 59 -19.67 -0.91 15.36
CA ALA A 59 -19.73 0.45 15.85
C ALA A 59 -18.47 1.26 15.47
N PHE A 60 -18.68 2.44 14.91
CA PHE A 60 -17.62 3.40 14.60
C PHE A 60 -16.88 3.87 15.85
N GLY A 61 -15.55 3.93 15.78
CA GLY A 61 -14.67 4.37 16.86
C GLY A 61 -15.08 5.68 17.52
N VAL A 62 -15.52 6.64 16.69
CA VAL A 62 -16.08 7.94 17.09
C VAL A 62 -16.98 8.47 15.96
N GLU A 63 -18.08 9.12 16.31
CA GLU A 63 -19.09 9.58 15.34
C GLU A 63 -18.66 10.83 14.56
N SER A 64 -17.78 11.66 15.10
CA SER A 64 -17.35 12.93 14.50
C SER A 64 -16.65 12.76 13.15
N CYS A 65 -16.19 11.56 12.83
CA CYS A 65 -15.46 11.23 11.59
C CYS A 65 -16.32 10.51 10.54
N ARG A 66 -17.65 10.65 10.66
CA ARG A 66 -18.61 10.13 9.70
C ARG A 66 -19.17 11.24 8.83
N VAL A 67 -19.54 10.93 7.60
CA VAL A 67 -20.19 11.79 6.62
C VAL A 67 -21.43 12.45 7.23
N MET A 68 -22.26 11.66 7.92
CA MET A 68 -23.49 12.17 8.54
C MET A 68 -23.26 13.19 9.68
N SER A 69 -22.04 13.23 10.23
CA SER A 69 -21.65 14.18 11.27
C SER A 69 -20.97 15.43 10.71
N GLN A 70 -20.73 15.49 9.40
CA GLN A 70 -20.15 16.67 8.76
C GLN A 70 -21.22 17.71 8.45
N PRO A 71 -20.86 19.00 8.34
CA PRO A 71 -21.79 20.06 7.98
C PRO A 71 -22.46 19.81 6.62
N VAL A 72 -23.77 20.08 6.52
CA VAL A 72 -24.58 19.78 5.32
C VAL A 72 -24.07 20.53 4.09
N GLU A 73 -23.53 21.73 4.27
CA GLU A 73 -22.89 22.53 3.22
C GLU A 73 -21.68 21.83 2.58
N ARG A 74 -21.05 20.87 3.26
CA ARG A 74 -19.95 20.06 2.71
C ARG A 74 -20.43 18.84 1.92
N TYR A 75 -21.71 18.48 1.97
CA TYR A 75 -22.21 17.26 1.34
C TYR A 75 -22.00 17.22 -0.16
N LYS A 76 -22.04 18.38 -0.85
CA LYS A 76 -21.71 18.44 -2.27
C LYS A 76 -20.27 18.01 -2.56
N THR A 77 -19.31 18.52 -1.79
CA THR A 77 -17.89 18.15 -1.90
C THR A 77 -17.67 16.70 -1.47
N ILE A 78 -18.32 16.27 -0.38
CA ILE A 78 -18.24 14.88 0.08
C ILE A 78 -18.79 13.90 -0.97
N ALA A 79 -19.85 14.27 -1.70
CA ALA A 79 -20.36 13.46 -2.80
C ALA A 79 -19.29 13.23 -3.88
N GLU A 80 -18.52 14.26 -4.24
CA GLU A 80 -17.38 14.14 -5.16
C GLU A 80 -16.27 13.27 -4.57
N GLN A 81 -15.96 13.44 -3.27
CA GLN A 81 -14.97 12.63 -2.56
C GLN A 81 -15.32 11.14 -2.52
N ILE A 82 -16.58 10.78 -2.28
CA ILE A 82 -17.08 9.40 -2.32
C ILE A 82 -16.78 8.76 -3.69
N THR A 83 -17.07 9.48 -4.80
CA THR A 83 -16.82 8.99 -6.16
C THR A 83 -15.34 8.94 -6.54
N SER A 84 -14.49 9.69 -5.84
CA SER A 84 -13.05 9.79 -6.12
C SER A 84 -12.23 8.59 -5.62
N VAL A 85 -12.86 7.69 -4.88
CA VAL A 85 -12.21 6.53 -4.25
C VAL A 85 -11.89 5.47 -5.30
N TYR A 86 -10.68 4.91 -5.26
CA TYR A 86 -10.37 3.67 -5.96
C TYR A 86 -9.23 2.88 -5.30
N PRO A 87 -9.24 1.54 -5.41
CA PRO A 87 -8.06 0.73 -5.16
C PRO A 87 -7.02 0.93 -6.28
N ILE A 88 -5.75 0.94 -5.91
CA ILE A 88 -4.62 1.09 -6.84
C ILE A 88 -3.48 0.12 -6.50
N ILE A 89 -2.89 -0.47 -7.54
CA ILE A 89 -1.67 -1.28 -7.45
C ILE A 89 -0.63 -0.84 -8.48
N HIS A 90 0.63 -1.15 -8.23
CA HIS A 90 1.70 -0.97 -9.20
C HIS A 90 1.62 -2.03 -10.31
N GLU A 91 2.02 -1.73 -11.54
CA GLU A 91 1.95 -2.68 -12.66
C GLU A 91 2.74 -3.98 -12.43
N ARG A 92 3.85 -3.92 -11.70
CA ARG A 92 4.60 -5.12 -11.25
C ARG A 92 3.80 -5.96 -10.25
N THR A 93 2.99 -5.32 -9.39
CA THR A 93 2.07 -6.02 -8.49
C THR A 93 0.95 -6.70 -9.26
N LEU A 94 0.48 -6.10 -10.37
CA LEU A 94 -0.48 -6.76 -11.26
C LEU A 94 0.09 -8.06 -11.83
N LYS A 95 1.33 -8.07 -12.33
CA LYS A 95 2.00 -9.31 -12.76
C LYS A 95 2.08 -10.33 -11.63
N LEU A 96 2.47 -9.90 -10.43
CA LEU A 96 2.51 -10.76 -9.24
C LEU A 96 1.15 -11.40 -8.93
N TYR A 97 0.06 -10.64 -9.00
CA TYR A 97 -1.29 -11.17 -8.74
C TYR A 97 -1.70 -12.21 -9.79
N LEU A 98 -1.38 -11.96 -11.06
CA LEU A 98 -1.63 -12.91 -12.14
C LEU A 98 -0.84 -14.22 -11.96
N GLU A 99 0.45 -14.13 -11.62
CA GLU A 99 1.29 -15.30 -11.35
C GLU A 99 0.86 -16.05 -10.07
N TYR A 100 0.37 -15.33 -9.05
CA TYR A 100 -0.18 -15.93 -7.84
C TYR A 100 -1.48 -16.69 -8.10
N LEU A 101 -2.41 -16.13 -8.89
CA LEU A 101 -3.63 -16.83 -9.29
C LEU A 101 -3.31 -18.07 -10.14
N GLU A 102 -2.32 -17.98 -11.04
CA GLU A 102 -1.83 -19.13 -11.81
C GLU A 102 -1.30 -20.22 -10.87
N HIS A 103 -0.47 -19.84 -9.90
CA HIS A 103 0.05 -20.74 -8.87
C HIS A 103 -1.05 -21.42 -8.07
N LYS A 104 -2.03 -20.65 -7.55
CA LYS A 104 -3.14 -21.21 -6.76
C LYS A 104 -4.05 -22.09 -7.61
N SER A 105 -4.23 -21.79 -8.89
CA SER A 105 -4.97 -22.65 -9.82
C SER A 105 -4.27 -23.99 -10.07
N GLN A 106 -2.94 -23.98 -10.23
CA GLN A 106 -2.17 -25.20 -10.55
C GLN A 106 -1.85 -26.03 -9.31
N TRP A 107 -1.39 -25.39 -8.25
CA TRP A 107 -0.80 -26.03 -7.05
C TRP A 107 -1.68 -25.90 -5.80
N GLY A 108 -2.86 -25.29 -5.90
CA GLY A 108 -3.79 -25.16 -4.79
C GLY A 108 -4.25 -26.52 -4.23
N ASN A 109 -4.43 -26.57 -2.92
CA ASN A 109 -5.00 -27.73 -2.23
C ASN A 109 -6.55 -27.73 -2.30
N SER A 110 -7.20 -28.68 -1.60
CA SER A 110 -8.67 -28.83 -1.58
C SER A 110 -9.42 -27.66 -0.93
N VAL A 111 -8.75 -26.86 -0.10
CA VAL A 111 -9.29 -25.65 0.54
C VAL A 111 -9.05 -24.42 -0.32
N GLU A 112 -7.88 -24.32 -0.95
CA GLU A 112 -7.48 -23.17 -1.77
C GLU A 112 -8.23 -23.13 -3.12
N LYS A 113 -8.33 -24.27 -3.82
CA LYS A 113 -8.91 -24.33 -5.17
C LYS A 113 -10.32 -23.75 -5.27
N PRO A 114 -11.27 -24.11 -4.38
CA PRO A 114 -12.61 -23.52 -4.39
C PRO A 114 -12.62 -21.99 -4.26
N VAL A 115 -11.63 -21.41 -3.59
CA VAL A 115 -11.52 -19.96 -3.40
C VAL A 115 -10.89 -19.25 -4.59
N TYR A 116 -9.79 -19.79 -5.15
CA TYR A 116 -8.98 -19.03 -6.11
C TYR A 116 -9.22 -19.37 -7.58
N GLN A 117 -9.58 -20.61 -7.92
CA GLN A 117 -9.55 -21.10 -9.31
C GLN A 117 -10.52 -20.33 -10.24
N GLY A 118 -11.62 -19.81 -9.69
CA GLY A 118 -12.63 -19.06 -10.44
C GLY A 118 -12.47 -17.54 -10.40
N LEU A 119 -11.49 -17.00 -9.66
CA LEU A 119 -11.39 -15.54 -9.49
C LEU A 119 -10.84 -14.88 -10.76
N SER A 120 -11.53 -13.83 -11.21
CA SER A 120 -10.91 -12.83 -12.08
C SER A 120 -9.88 -12.01 -11.29
N LEU A 121 -9.08 -11.19 -11.98
CA LEU A 121 -8.18 -10.24 -11.31
C LEU A 121 -8.96 -9.26 -10.40
N CYS A 122 -10.09 -8.75 -10.89
CA CYS A 122 -10.94 -7.83 -10.14
C CYS A 122 -11.58 -8.52 -8.91
N ASP A 123 -12.03 -9.77 -9.03
CA ASP A 123 -12.57 -10.52 -7.89
C ASP A 123 -11.48 -10.82 -6.85
N PHE A 124 -10.26 -11.06 -7.30
CA PHE A 124 -9.13 -11.22 -6.38
C PHE A 124 -8.84 -9.93 -5.62
N VAL A 125 -8.84 -8.76 -6.27
CA VAL A 125 -8.73 -7.47 -5.56
C VAL A 125 -9.93 -7.25 -4.63
N GLN A 126 -11.14 -7.58 -5.05
CA GLN A 126 -12.33 -7.51 -4.20
C GLN A 126 -12.17 -8.35 -2.93
N ARG A 127 -11.60 -9.55 -3.05
CA ARG A 127 -11.27 -10.40 -1.91
C ARG A 127 -10.26 -9.74 -0.97
N LEU A 128 -9.16 -9.20 -1.52
CA LEU A 128 -8.12 -8.51 -0.72
C LEU A 128 -8.66 -7.28 0.02
N LEU A 129 -9.73 -6.64 -0.49
CA LEU A 129 -10.41 -5.53 0.17
C LEU A 129 -11.40 -6.02 1.24
N THR A 130 -12.27 -6.98 0.90
CA THR A 130 -13.46 -7.32 1.72
C THR A 130 -13.25 -8.40 2.76
N LYS A 131 -12.27 -9.30 2.58
CA LYS A 131 -12.01 -10.42 3.50
C LYS A 131 -11.00 -10.08 4.60
N ARG A 132 -10.66 -8.80 4.75
CA ARG A 132 -9.85 -8.29 5.85
C ARG A 132 -10.61 -8.40 7.17
N CYS A 133 -9.86 -8.45 8.26
CA CYS A 133 -10.44 -8.17 9.58
C CYS A 133 -10.84 -6.68 9.64
N ALA A 134 -11.75 -6.32 10.53
CA ALA A 134 -11.95 -4.91 10.85
C ALA A 134 -10.71 -4.31 11.53
N SER A 135 -10.12 -5.06 12.48
CA SER A 135 -8.83 -4.73 13.08
C SER A 135 -7.91 -5.94 13.11
N PHE A 136 -6.62 -5.72 12.88
CA PHE A 136 -5.57 -6.73 12.89
C PHE A 136 -4.23 -6.11 13.29
N PHE A 137 -3.69 -6.45 14.47
CA PHE A 137 -2.48 -5.80 14.99
C PHE A 137 -1.76 -6.63 16.07
N ALA A 138 -0.77 -6.02 16.71
CA ALA A 138 0.10 -6.60 17.74
C ALA A 138 1.00 -7.74 17.21
N ARG A 139 1.79 -8.34 18.10
CA ARG A 139 2.73 -9.41 17.73
C ARG A 139 2.06 -10.78 17.56
N ASN A 140 0.94 -10.98 18.24
CA ASN A 140 0.18 -12.22 18.26
C ASN A 140 -1.10 -12.14 17.40
N ASP A 141 -1.19 -11.15 16.51
CA ASP A 141 -2.31 -10.98 15.57
C ASP A 141 -3.65 -10.91 16.29
N LYS A 142 -3.78 -9.94 17.20
CA LYS A 142 -5.09 -9.59 17.75
C LYS A 142 -5.99 -9.15 16.61
N PHE A 143 -7.20 -9.68 16.57
CA PHE A 143 -8.14 -9.40 15.50
C PHE A 143 -9.55 -9.10 16.00
N LEU A 144 -10.29 -8.35 15.18
CA LEU A 144 -11.74 -8.17 15.22
C LEU A 144 -12.28 -8.47 13.83
N LEU A 145 -13.14 -9.47 13.69
CA LEU A 145 -13.81 -9.78 12.42
C LEU A 145 -15.01 -8.85 12.19
N LEU A 146 -15.46 -8.76 10.94
CA LEU A 146 -16.65 -7.97 10.58
C LEU A 146 -17.92 -8.47 11.28
N THR A 147 -17.96 -9.77 11.58
CA THR A 147 -19.03 -10.47 12.31
C THR A 147 -19.02 -10.20 13.83
N GLY A 148 -17.97 -9.54 14.35
CA GLY A 148 -17.85 -9.12 15.74
C GLY A 148 -16.97 -10.02 16.61
N GLU A 149 -16.61 -11.23 16.15
CA GLU A 149 -15.70 -12.11 16.87
C GLU A 149 -14.32 -11.47 17.02
N THR A 150 -13.74 -11.64 18.20
CA THR A 150 -12.39 -11.17 18.52
C THR A 150 -11.52 -12.33 18.95
N GLY A 151 -10.22 -12.19 18.76
CA GLY A 151 -9.26 -13.20 19.19
C GLY A 151 -7.84 -12.75 19.00
N ALA A 152 -6.92 -13.69 19.14
CA ALA A 152 -5.52 -13.50 18.80
C ALA A 152 -4.94 -14.81 18.28
N SER A 153 -4.07 -14.72 17.27
CA SER A 153 -3.43 -15.87 16.61
C SER A 153 -4.45 -16.76 15.89
N GLY A 154 -4.02 -17.93 15.38
CA GLY A 154 -4.91 -18.86 14.68
C GLY A 154 -5.05 -18.58 13.18
N PHE A 155 -4.27 -17.64 12.64
CA PHE A 155 -4.23 -17.37 11.20
C PHE A 155 -3.29 -18.33 10.44
N GLU A 156 -2.40 -19.02 11.16
CA GLU A 156 -1.41 -19.94 10.59
C GLU A 156 -2.03 -21.10 9.80
N PRO A 157 -3.14 -21.73 10.24
CA PRO A 157 -3.76 -22.84 9.51
C PRO A 157 -4.64 -22.42 8.32
N ILE A 158 -4.97 -21.13 8.16
CA ILE A 158 -5.90 -20.66 7.12
C ILE A 158 -5.40 -21.04 5.73
N GLY A 159 -6.26 -21.67 4.93
CA GLY A 159 -5.92 -22.18 3.60
C GLY A 159 -5.31 -23.58 3.62
N THR A 160 -5.36 -24.27 4.76
CA THR A 160 -4.99 -25.69 4.91
C THR A 160 -6.19 -26.49 5.42
N PRO A 161 -6.18 -27.83 5.32
CA PRO A 161 -7.24 -28.67 5.91
C PRO A 161 -7.39 -28.54 7.43
N ALA A 162 -6.45 -27.88 8.12
CA ALA A 162 -6.49 -27.63 9.55
C ALA A 162 -7.10 -26.26 9.91
N GLU A 163 -7.68 -25.53 8.94
CA GLU A 163 -8.41 -24.29 9.24
C GLU A 163 -9.69 -24.57 10.02
N GLU A 164 -10.01 -23.69 10.97
CA GLU A 164 -11.15 -23.82 11.88
C GLU A 164 -11.99 -22.56 11.87
N ALA A 165 -13.31 -22.70 12.02
CA ALA A 165 -14.20 -21.54 12.14
C ALA A 165 -13.87 -20.71 13.40
N PRO A 166 -13.97 -19.36 13.36
CA PRO A 166 -14.41 -18.54 12.22
C PRO A 166 -13.28 -18.20 11.22
N LEU A 167 -12.05 -18.64 11.47
CA LEU A 167 -10.86 -18.33 10.69
C LEU A 167 -10.66 -19.34 9.54
N GLN A 168 -11.52 -19.24 8.53
CA GLN A 168 -11.47 -20.08 7.33
C GLN A 168 -11.18 -19.23 6.09
N LEU A 169 -10.45 -19.79 5.13
CA LEU A 169 -10.02 -19.07 3.93
C LEU A 169 -11.18 -18.46 3.15
N GLN A 170 -12.35 -19.11 3.16
CA GLN A 170 -13.57 -18.58 2.53
C GLN A 170 -14.08 -17.26 3.16
N HIS A 171 -13.75 -17.01 4.42
CA HIS A 171 -14.26 -15.88 5.21
C HIS A 171 -13.21 -14.80 5.48
N VAL A 172 -11.93 -15.18 5.57
CA VAL A 172 -10.83 -14.26 5.91
C VAL A 172 -9.61 -14.44 4.98
N LEU A 173 -8.67 -13.50 5.04
CA LEU A 173 -7.38 -13.60 4.35
C LEU A 173 -6.43 -14.60 5.04
N SER A 174 -5.76 -15.44 4.25
CA SER A 174 -4.57 -16.18 4.70
C SER A 174 -3.33 -15.27 4.77
N TYR A 175 -2.23 -15.70 5.40
CA TYR A 175 -1.00 -14.91 5.38
C TYR A 175 -0.42 -14.67 3.97
N ASP A 176 -0.67 -15.58 3.02
CA ASP A 176 -0.32 -15.36 1.61
C ASP A 176 -1.13 -14.19 1.03
N ASP A 177 -2.44 -14.17 1.29
CA ASP A 177 -3.31 -13.08 0.85
C ASP A 177 -2.93 -11.76 1.52
N VAL A 178 -2.63 -11.75 2.83
CA VAL A 178 -2.20 -10.56 3.57
C VAL A 178 -0.92 -9.97 2.98
N LYS A 179 0.04 -10.82 2.59
CA LYS A 179 1.29 -10.41 1.93
C LYS A 179 1.04 -9.72 0.60
N LEU A 180 0.08 -10.20 -0.19
CA LEU A 180 -0.32 -9.56 -1.44
C LEU A 180 -1.09 -8.26 -1.19
N SER A 181 -2.03 -8.30 -0.24
CA SER A 181 -2.80 -7.15 0.21
C SER A 181 -1.91 -5.98 0.66
N ALA A 182 -0.71 -6.24 1.17
CA ALA A 182 0.25 -5.21 1.54
C ALA A 182 0.82 -4.40 0.35
N LEU A 183 0.59 -4.84 -0.90
CA LEU A 183 0.95 -4.12 -2.13
C LEU A 183 -0.25 -3.40 -2.78
N LEU A 184 -1.40 -3.39 -2.10
CA LEU A 184 -2.63 -2.70 -2.50
C LEU A 184 -2.83 -1.44 -1.66
N ALA A 185 -3.03 -0.31 -2.33
CA ALA A 185 -3.41 0.95 -1.72
C ALA A 185 -4.85 1.32 -2.08
N VAL A 186 -5.45 2.21 -1.28
CA VAL A 186 -6.71 2.89 -1.62
C VAL A 186 -6.45 4.39 -1.51
N SER A 187 -6.94 5.13 -2.51
CA SER A 187 -6.75 6.57 -2.62
C SER A 187 -8.07 7.27 -2.85
N SER A 188 -8.25 8.45 -2.24
CA SER A 188 -9.38 9.33 -2.50
C SER A 188 -9.12 10.76 -2.05
N HIS A 189 -9.93 11.69 -2.55
CA HIS A 189 -10.14 12.94 -1.83
C HIS A 189 -10.92 12.67 -0.53
N THR A 190 -10.75 13.52 0.47
CA THR A 190 -11.48 13.47 1.75
C THR A 190 -11.48 14.83 2.44
N GLU A 191 -12.47 15.06 3.30
CA GLU A 191 -12.41 16.10 4.33
C GLU A 191 -11.27 15.84 5.32
N PHE A 192 -10.63 16.91 5.77
CA PHE A 192 -9.80 16.91 6.97
C PHE A 192 -10.57 17.58 8.12
N ILE A 193 -10.75 16.81 9.20
CA ILE A 193 -11.61 17.16 10.34
C ILE A 193 -10.81 17.89 11.44
N ASN A 194 -9.52 17.56 11.52
CA ASN A 194 -8.52 18.16 12.37
C ASN A 194 -7.14 18.01 11.71
N GLU A 195 -6.12 18.56 12.36
CA GLU A 195 -4.72 18.59 11.94
C GLU A 195 -4.13 17.18 11.73
N GLY A 196 -4.72 16.16 12.36
CA GLY A 196 -4.33 14.75 12.20
C GLY A 196 -3.20 14.32 13.12
N GLU A 197 -2.99 14.98 14.26
CA GLU A 197 -1.97 14.57 15.22
C GLU A 197 -2.29 13.18 15.79
N ARG A 198 -1.26 12.46 16.27
CA ARG A 198 -1.40 11.06 16.73
C ARG A 198 -2.47 10.85 17.81
N THR A 199 -2.75 11.87 18.62
CA THR A 199 -3.71 11.82 19.73
C THR A 199 -4.99 12.63 19.46
N ASN A 200 -5.34 12.85 18.20
CA ASN A 200 -6.49 13.67 17.82
C ASN A 200 -7.83 13.10 18.34
N CYS A 201 -7.97 11.77 18.43
CA CYS A 201 -9.13 11.08 19.00
C CYS A 201 -10.50 11.53 18.43
N GLY A 202 -10.55 12.01 17.19
CA GLY A 202 -11.80 12.44 16.55
C GLY A 202 -12.24 13.85 16.95
N ARG A 203 -11.39 14.62 17.63
CA ARG A 203 -11.74 16.01 17.99
C ARG A 203 -11.89 16.82 16.71
N VAL A 204 -13.03 17.47 16.54
CA VAL A 204 -13.24 18.42 15.44
C VAL A 204 -12.43 19.69 15.75
N SER A 205 -11.63 20.16 14.79
CA SER A 205 -10.86 21.40 15.01
C SER A 205 -11.80 22.59 15.14
N LYS A 206 -11.58 23.40 16.19
CA LYS A 206 -12.39 24.58 16.48
C LYS A 206 -11.98 25.78 15.64
N ASN A 207 -10.72 25.83 15.21
CA ASN A 207 -10.22 26.87 14.33
C ASN A 207 -9.79 26.25 13.00
N ARG A 208 -10.67 26.35 12.00
CA ARG A 208 -10.41 25.81 10.66
C ARG A 208 -9.30 26.55 9.90
N GLU A 209 -8.81 27.67 10.40
CA GLU A 209 -7.67 28.37 9.78
C GLU A 209 -6.38 27.54 9.85
N PHE A 210 -6.25 26.64 10.84
CA PHE A 210 -5.06 25.78 11.05
C PHE A 210 -5.09 24.44 10.31
N VAL A 211 -6.19 24.13 9.62
CA VAL A 211 -6.38 22.84 8.96
C VAL A 211 -6.67 23.10 7.48
N GLU A 212 -6.04 22.34 6.58
CA GLU A 212 -6.53 22.30 5.19
C GLU A 212 -7.95 21.73 5.18
N PRO A 213 -8.91 22.29 4.43
CA PRO A 213 -10.29 21.80 4.49
C PRO A 213 -10.45 20.38 3.93
N ASP A 214 -9.68 20.07 2.88
CA ASP A 214 -9.71 18.79 2.19
C ASP A 214 -8.40 18.56 1.43
N GLY A 215 -8.21 17.32 0.98
CA GLY A 215 -7.05 16.90 0.20
C GLY A 215 -7.19 15.44 -0.19
N VAL A 216 -6.08 14.83 -0.61
CA VAL A 216 -6.02 13.41 -0.96
C VAL A 216 -5.41 12.60 0.17
N ILE A 217 -6.01 11.46 0.49
CA ILE A 217 -5.44 10.46 1.40
C ILE A 217 -5.14 9.18 0.64
N VAL A 218 -3.92 8.67 0.81
CA VAL A 218 -3.45 7.41 0.23
C VAL A 218 -3.04 6.45 1.35
N GLY A 219 -3.75 5.32 1.45
CA GLY A 219 -3.43 4.26 2.41
C GLY A 219 -2.27 3.40 1.93
N MET A 220 -1.10 3.53 2.56
CA MET A 220 0.13 2.86 2.18
C MET A 220 0.49 1.77 3.18
N ILE A 221 0.66 0.53 2.70
CA ILE A 221 0.96 -0.62 3.56
C ILE A 221 2.45 -0.97 3.47
N GLY A 222 3.13 -0.91 4.62
CA GLY A 222 4.54 -1.28 4.75
C GLY A 222 4.73 -2.78 4.99
N ALA A 223 5.96 -3.26 4.80
CA ALA A 223 6.30 -4.66 5.05
C ALA A 223 6.16 -5.02 6.54
N ARG A 224 5.52 -6.16 6.84
CA ARG A 224 5.38 -6.64 8.22
C ARG A 224 6.38 -7.72 8.55
N LEU A 225 7.51 -7.33 9.15
CA LEU A 225 8.64 -8.23 9.40
C LEU A 225 8.69 -8.78 10.83
N SER A 226 7.83 -8.32 11.72
CA SER A 226 7.81 -8.77 13.13
C SER A 226 7.26 -10.19 13.31
N ARG A 227 6.55 -10.74 12.32
CA ARG A 227 6.06 -12.13 12.28
C ARG A 227 7.06 -13.01 11.54
N ARG A 228 7.75 -13.88 12.27
CA ARG A 228 8.76 -14.77 11.68
C ARG A 228 8.11 -15.73 10.70
N ASN A 229 8.83 -16.01 9.61
CA ASN A 229 8.51 -16.99 8.58
C ASN A 229 7.24 -16.74 7.76
N LEU A 230 6.63 -15.57 7.89
CA LEU A 230 5.33 -15.22 7.30
C LEU A 230 5.42 -13.90 6.54
N MET A 231 4.52 -13.70 5.58
CA MET A 231 4.40 -12.47 4.81
C MET A 231 5.75 -12.02 4.22
N GLU A 232 6.12 -10.75 4.29
CA GLU A 232 7.37 -10.23 3.73
C GLU A 232 8.64 -10.74 4.42
N PHE A 233 8.54 -11.30 5.65
CA PHE A 233 9.69 -11.95 6.29
C PHE A 233 10.25 -13.06 5.38
N GLN A 234 9.37 -13.74 4.64
CA GLN A 234 9.75 -14.83 3.74
C GLN A 234 10.70 -14.42 2.62
N ASP A 235 10.74 -13.13 2.27
CA ASP A 235 11.56 -12.63 1.16
C ASP A 235 12.71 -11.76 1.64
N ILE A 236 12.50 -10.98 2.70
CA ILE A 236 13.47 -9.98 3.17
C ILE A 236 14.41 -10.54 4.24
N VAL A 237 13.95 -11.47 5.09
CA VAL A 237 14.75 -12.01 6.18
C VAL A 237 15.18 -13.44 5.87
N ILE A 238 16.49 -13.67 5.88
CA ILE A 238 17.09 -14.98 5.61
C ILE A 238 17.33 -15.69 6.94
N ALA A 239 16.52 -16.70 7.24
CA ALA A 239 16.53 -17.44 8.50
C ALA A 239 16.80 -18.94 8.28
N SER A 240 17.51 -19.60 9.20
CA SER A 240 17.94 -21.00 9.05
C SER A 240 16.78 -21.98 8.87
N ALA A 241 15.70 -21.83 9.65
CA ALA A 241 14.54 -22.70 9.57
C ALA A 241 13.66 -22.46 8.32
N GLN A 242 13.85 -21.34 7.62
CA GLN A 242 13.03 -20.95 6.46
C GLN A 242 13.78 -21.14 5.14
N ASN A 243 14.98 -20.61 5.04
CA ASN A 243 15.75 -20.48 3.81
C ASN A 243 16.54 -21.75 3.52
N THR A 244 15.81 -22.83 3.24
CA THR A 244 16.34 -24.16 2.90
C THR A 244 15.85 -24.63 1.53
N THR A 245 16.60 -25.56 0.93
CA THR A 245 16.25 -26.15 -0.38
C THR A 245 14.90 -26.86 -0.34
N GLU A 246 14.57 -27.52 0.76
CA GLU A 246 13.31 -28.24 0.97
C GLU A 246 12.10 -27.28 0.94
N LYS A 247 12.30 -26.04 1.42
CA LYS A 247 11.29 -24.97 1.38
C LYS A 247 11.29 -24.19 0.05
N GLY A 248 12.07 -24.63 -0.94
CA GLY A 248 12.09 -24.09 -2.30
C GLY A 248 13.01 -22.88 -2.52
N TYR A 249 13.85 -22.53 -1.53
CA TYR A 249 14.81 -21.43 -1.61
C TYR A 249 16.10 -21.85 -2.34
N GLY A 250 16.87 -20.87 -2.80
CA GLY A 250 18.21 -21.08 -3.37
C GLY A 250 18.22 -21.39 -4.86
N LEU A 251 17.10 -21.23 -5.56
CA LEU A 251 17.05 -21.42 -7.01
C LEU A 251 17.34 -20.11 -7.77
N ALA A 252 17.91 -20.22 -8.97
CA ALA A 252 18.08 -19.06 -9.85
C ALA A 252 16.73 -18.40 -10.18
N VAL A 253 16.75 -17.13 -10.60
CA VAL A 253 15.54 -16.35 -10.92
C VAL A 253 14.69 -17.07 -11.97
N GLU A 254 15.33 -17.53 -13.06
CA GLU A 254 14.67 -18.23 -14.17
C GLU A 254 14.65 -19.76 -14.02
N ALA A 255 15.04 -20.30 -12.87
CA ALA A 255 14.99 -21.73 -12.66
C ALA A 255 13.51 -22.20 -12.65
N PRO A 256 13.16 -23.25 -13.42
CA PRO A 256 11.82 -23.79 -13.41
C PRO A 256 11.49 -24.43 -12.05
N ALA A 257 10.24 -24.33 -11.65
CA ALA A 257 9.75 -24.95 -10.42
C ALA A 257 9.33 -26.39 -10.66
N LYS A 258 9.70 -27.31 -9.76
CA LYS A 258 9.30 -28.73 -9.77
C LYS A 258 8.34 -29.09 -8.65
N THR A 259 8.22 -28.24 -7.63
CA THR A 259 7.33 -28.44 -6.48
C THR A 259 6.52 -27.19 -6.21
N ARG A 260 5.41 -27.33 -5.46
CA ARG A 260 4.58 -26.21 -5.00
C ARG A 260 5.41 -25.12 -4.32
N SER A 261 6.29 -25.49 -3.38
CA SER A 261 7.13 -24.53 -2.66
C SER A 261 8.11 -23.81 -3.59
N GLN A 262 8.71 -24.52 -4.54
CA GLN A 262 9.60 -23.91 -5.53
C GLN A 262 8.87 -22.94 -6.45
N ASP A 263 7.62 -23.25 -6.82
CA ASP A 263 6.79 -22.38 -7.66
C ASP A 263 6.34 -21.13 -6.91
N TYR A 264 5.93 -21.27 -5.66
CA TYR A 264 5.63 -20.12 -4.80
C TYR A 264 6.84 -19.20 -4.66
N ARG A 265 8.04 -19.75 -4.41
CA ARG A 265 9.29 -18.95 -4.38
C ARG A 265 9.66 -18.35 -5.74
N ARG A 266 9.36 -19.02 -6.86
CA ARG A 266 9.61 -18.52 -8.22
C ARG A 266 8.89 -17.19 -8.46
N ILE A 267 7.62 -17.10 -8.07
CA ILE A 267 6.81 -15.87 -8.20
C ILE A 267 7.50 -14.70 -7.52
N TRP A 268 7.97 -14.89 -6.27
CA TRP A 268 8.64 -13.83 -5.51
C TRP A 268 10.04 -13.49 -6.04
N ARG A 269 10.82 -14.48 -6.49
CA ARG A 269 12.11 -14.22 -7.17
C ARG A 269 11.94 -13.40 -8.44
N ARG A 270 10.87 -13.64 -9.20
CA ARG A 270 10.53 -12.87 -10.40
C ARG A 270 10.01 -11.48 -10.07
N PHE A 271 9.11 -11.34 -9.09
CA PHE A 271 8.59 -10.06 -8.65
C PHE A 271 9.71 -9.11 -8.19
N TYR A 272 10.63 -9.62 -7.36
CA TYR A 272 11.78 -8.85 -6.91
C TYR A 272 12.96 -8.92 -7.88
N GLU A 273 12.90 -9.67 -8.99
CA GLU A 273 13.99 -9.87 -9.96
C GLU A 273 15.34 -10.24 -9.32
N THR A 274 15.34 -11.05 -8.26
CA THR A 274 16.56 -11.49 -7.57
C THR A 274 16.42 -12.90 -7.04
N ARG A 275 17.55 -13.62 -7.00
CA ARG A 275 17.61 -14.96 -6.42
C ARG A 275 17.48 -14.86 -4.90
N ASP A 276 16.60 -15.69 -4.34
CA ASP A 276 16.57 -15.91 -2.90
C ASP A 276 17.78 -16.75 -2.45
N LYS A 277 18.23 -16.53 -1.21
CA LYS A 277 19.45 -17.14 -0.67
C LYS A 277 19.12 -18.23 0.32
N LEU A 278 19.93 -19.30 0.33
CA LEU A 278 19.97 -20.23 1.43
C LEU A 278 20.69 -19.57 2.61
N ARG A 279 20.33 -19.94 3.84
CA ARG A 279 20.98 -19.34 5.02
C ARG A 279 22.50 -19.62 5.05
N SER A 280 22.94 -20.78 4.57
CA SER A 280 24.36 -21.17 4.52
C SER A 280 25.19 -20.39 3.50
N GLU A 281 24.55 -19.69 2.56
CA GLU A 281 25.23 -18.95 1.48
C GLU A 281 25.57 -17.51 1.86
N VAL A 282 25.08 -17.02 3.01
CA VAL A 282 25.16 -15.61 3.38
C VAL A 282 25.78 -15.40 4.75
N ALA A 283 26.64 -14.39 4.82
CA ALA A 283 27.17 -13.82 6.04
C ALA A 283 26.79 -12.34 6.09
N ILE A 284 26.71 -11.79 7.31
CA ILE A 284 26.49 -10.35 7.49
C ILE A 284 27.77 -9.64 7.07
N ASP A 285 27.67 -8.82 6.02
CA ASP A 285 28.80 -8.07 5.44
C ASP A 285 28.64 -6.56 5.57
N GLY A 286 27.49 -6.10 6.09
CA GLY A 286 27.16 -4.67 6.20
C GLY A 286 26.86 -4.00 4.86
N LYS A 287 26.84 -4.75 3.76
CA LYS A 287 26.50 -4.30 2.41
C LYS A 287 25.07 -4.70 2.06
N ARG A 288 24.88 -5.70 1.19
CA ARG A 288 23.56 -6.26 0.91
C ARG A 288 23.00 -6.99 2.12
N PHE A 289 23.86 -7.69 2.86
CA PHE A 289 23.44 -8.56 3.95
C PHE A 289 23.72 -7.88 5.30
N GLY A 290 22.67 -7.25 5.82
CA GLY A 290 22.70 -6.48 7.06
C GLY A 290 22.26 -7.28 8.29
N VAL A 291 22.44 -6.65 9.45
CA VAL A 291 21.92 -7.17 10.72
C VAL A 291 20.40 -7.14 10.75
N SER A 292 19.81 -8.14 11.39
CA SER A 292 18.40 -8.17 11.80
C SER A 292 18.29 -8.09 13.32
N GLY A 293 17.11 -7.84 13.85
CA GLY A 293 16.85 -7.74 15.28
C GLY A 293 17.09 -9.07 16.00
N ASN A 294 16.99 -10.20 15.29
CA ASN A 294 17.52 -11.48 15.74
C ASN A 294 18.92 -11.69 15.15
N LYS A 295 19.91 -11.91 16.02
CA LYS A 295 21.33 -12.09 15.67
C LYS A 295 21.62 -13.29 14.76
N GLN A 296 20.71 -14.28 14.70
CA GLN A 296 20.87 -15.46 13.85
C GLN A 296 20.37 -15.24 12.42
N ASP A 297 19.52 -14.23 12.21
CA ASP A 297 18.94 -13.91 10.92
C ASP A 297 19.79 -12.88 10.18
N VAL A 298 19.70 -12.92 8.85
CA VAL A 298 20.32 -11.93 7.97
C VAL A 298 19.21 -11.12 7.30
N PHE A 299 19.36 -9.80 7.27
CA PHE A 299 18.43 -8.90 6.60
C PHE A 299 18.95 -8.60 5.18
N ASP A 300 18.15 -8.85 4.14
CA ASP A 300 18.52 -8.54 2.76
C ASP A 300 18.10 -7.10 2.40
N ASN A 301 19.06 -6.18 2.46
CA ASN A 301 18.86 -4.76 2.16
C ASN A 301 18.39 -4.54 0.72
N LEU A 302 18.79 -5.41 -0.23
CA LEU A 302 18.36 -5.31 -1.63
C LEU A 302 16.87 -5.60 -1.77
N VAL A 303 16.40 -6.70 -1.17
CA VAL A 303 14.97 -7.08 -1.30
C VAL A 303 14.08 -6.06 -0.59
N MET A 304 14.51 -5.52 0.56
CA MET A 304 13.79 -4.45 1.24
C MET A 304 13.72 -3.18 0.38
N LYS A 305 14.84 -2.76 -0.25
CA LYS A 305 14.86 -1.66 -1.22
C LYS A 305 13.82 -1.89 -2.31
N ARG A 306 13.83 -3.06 -2.93
CA ARG A 306 12.91 -3.39 -4.03
C ARG A 306 11.45 -3.37 -3.56
N ARG A 307 11.15 -3.87 -2.36
CA ARG A 307 9.81 -3.76 -1.76
C ARG A 307 9.37 -2.31 -1.55
N TYR A 308 10.27 -1.41 -1.15
CA TYR A 308 9.97 0.01 -1.03
C TYR A 308 9.78 0.71 -2.38
N ALA A 309 10.64 0.41 -3.36
CA ALA A 309 10.58 1.03 -4.69
C ALA A 309 9.20 0.90 -5.33
N ILE A 310 8.56 -0.27 -5.22
CA ILE A 310 7.19 -0.49 -5.72
C ILE A 310 6.16 0.41 -5.03
N SER A 311 6.22 0.56 -3.72
CA SER A 311 5.31 1.43 -2.97
C SER A 311 5.56 2.92 -3.26
N PHE A 312 6.81 3.32 -3.47
CA PHE A 312 7.15 4.71 -3.75
C PHE A 312 6.76 5.11 -5.18
N ASP A 313 6.99 4.23 -6.15
CA ASP A 313 6.50 4.45 -7.52
C ASP A 313 4.99 4.63 -7.54
N LEU A 314 4.25 3.76 -6.82
CA LEU A 314 2.80 3.90 -6.70
C LEU A 314 2.41 5.25 -6.09
N LEU A 315 2.99 5.63 -4.94
CA LEU A 315 2.63 6.87 -4.25
C LEU A 315 2.93 8.11 -5.10
N LEU A 316 4.10 8.13 -5.75
CA LEU A 316 4.51 9.26 -6.59
C LEU A 316 3.64 9.39 -7.84
N LEU A 317 3.36 8.29 -8.53
CA LEU A 317 2.49 8.29 -9.71
C LEU A 317 1.04 8.65 -9.37
N GLU A 318 0.53 8.19 -8.22
CA GLU A 318 -0.80 8.55 -7.74
C GLU A 318 -0.88 10.04 -7.36
N THR A 319 0.13 10.56 -6.67
CA THR A 319 0.22 11.99 -6.33
C THR A 319 0.23 12.84 -7.59
N GLU A 320 1.07 12.47 -8.57
CA GLU A 320 1.15 13.13 -9.87
C GLU A 320 -0.21 13.13 -10.58
N ALA A 321 -0.87 11.97 -10.66
CA ALA A 321 -2.16 11.83 -11.35
C ALA A 321 -3.26 12.67 -10.68
N ARG A 322 -3.32 12.69 -9.34
CA ARG A 322 -4.30 13.49 -8.59
C ARG A 322 -4.08 14.99 -8.77
N ALA A 323 -2.82 15.42 -8.72
CA ALA A 323 -2.46 16.82 -8.88
C ALA A 323 -2.71 17.33 -10.31
N ALA A 324 -2.33 16.53 -11.31
CA ALA A 324 -2.62 16.80 -12.71
C ALA A 324 -4.14 16.88 -12.98
N ALA A 325 -4.92 15.94 -12.45
CA ALA A 325 -6.38 15.96 -12.58
C ALA A 325 -7.03 17.18 -11.91
N ALA A 326 -6.44 17.69 -10.83
CA ALA A 326 -6.88 18.91 -10.17
C ALA A 326 -6.36 20.20 -10.83
N GLY A 327 -5.45 20.11 -11.80
CA GLY A 327 -4.77 21.27 -12.38
C GLY A 327 -3.90 22.04 -11.38
N LYS A 328 -3.32 21.34 -10.39
CA LYS A 328 -2.55 21.91 -9.28
C LYS A 328 -1.17 21.28 -9.18
N LEU A 329 -0.28 21.98 -8.48
CA LEU A 329 0.93 21.37 -7.91
C LEU A 329 0.58 20.66 -6.60
N ALA A 330 1.31 19.61 -6.25
CA ALA A 330 1.10 18.81 -5.06
C ALA A 330 2.12 19.12 -3.97
N TYR A 331 1.62 19.12 -2.75
CA TYR A 331 2.38 18.99 -1.53
C TYR A 331 2.19 17.58 -0.98
N LEU A 332 3.20 16.72 -1.13
CA LEU A 332 3.14 15.33 -0.68
C LEU A 332 3.69 15.19 0.75
N HIS A 333 2.83 14.87 1.71
CA HIS A 333 3.19 14.51 3.07
C HIS A 333 3.45 12.99 3.19
N VAL A 334 4.68 12.65 3.60
CA VAL A 334 5.16 11.28 3.71
C VAL A 334 5.49 10.94 5.16
N VAL A 335 4.95 9.82 5.65
CA VAL A 335 5.36 9.21 6.92
C VAL A 335 5.99 7.83 6.69
N GLY A 336 6.72 7.33 7.68
CA GLY A 336 7.28 5.99 7.62
C GLY A 336 6.23 4.88 7.73
N PHE A 337 5.75 4.34 6.61
CA PHE A 337 4.92 3.13 6.58
C PHE A 337 5.79 1.86 6.63
N GLY A 338 5.55 1.01 7.65
CA GLY A 338 6.38 -0.18 7.94
C GLY A 338 7.66 0.09 8.75
N LEU A 339 7.93 1.33 9.14
CA LEU A 339 9.10 1.72 9.96
C LEU A 339 8.83 1.78 11.47
N GLY A 340 7.58 1.53 11.87
CA GLY A 340 7.12 1.46 13.26
C GLY A 340 7.39 0.11 13.91
N VAL A 341 6.38 -0.48 14.55
CA VAL A 341 6.49 -1.76 15.27
C VAL A 341 6.71 -2.99 14.36
N TRP A 342 6.69 -2.80 13.05
CA TRP A 342 6.89 -3.85 12.04
C TRP A 342 8.33 -4.00 11.56
N LYS A 343 9.18 -3.00 11.82
CA LYS A 343 10.60 -3.08 11.45
C LYS A 343 11.33 -4.11 12.31
N VAL A 344 12.35 -4.72 11.75
CA VAL A 344 13.25 -5.65 12.43
C VAL A 344 14.71 -5.27 12.30
N ALA A 345 15.10 -4.33 11.44
CA ALA A 345 16.49 -3.94 11.25
C ALA A 345 16.71 -2.43 11.43
N PRO A 346 17.84 -2.00 12.02
CA PRO A 346 18.12 -0.59 12.30
C PRO A 346 18.32 0.24 11.01
N GLN A 347 18.84 -0.37 9.95
CA GLN A 347 19.11 0.29 8.67
C GLN A 347 17.87 0.53 7.79
N GLN A 348 16.68 0.05 8.17
CA GLN A 348 15.47 0.16 7.35
C GLN A 348 15.06 1.60 7.01
N GLU A 349 15.28 2.54 7.93
CA GLU A 349 14.98 3.96 7.69
C GLU A 349 15.91 4.60 6.66
N GLN A 350 17.20 4.24 6.70
CA GLN A 350 18.17 4.66 5.69
C GLN A 350 17.79 4.09 4.32
N ILE A 351 17.49 2.79 4.23
CA ILE A 351 17.05 2.15 2.97
C ILE A 351 15.78 2.83 2.44
N PHE A 352 14.83 3.18 3.31
CA PHE A 352 13.61 3.89 2.93
C PHE A 352 13.96 5.21 2.23
N LEU A 353 14.74 6.09 2.87
CA LEU A 353 15.06 7.40 2.31
C LEU A 353 15.94 7.32 1.06
N GLU A 354 16.97 6.46 1.03
CA GLU A 354 17.81 6.25 -0.16
C GLU A 354 17.00 5.74 -1.35
N THR A 355 16.04 4.83 -1.09
CA THR A 355 15.16 4.32 -2.13
C THR A 355 14.22 5.41 -2.62
N PHE A 356 13.63 6.21 -1.72
CA PHE A 356 12.73 7.29 -2.09
C PHE A 356 13.43 8.35 -2.94
N GLU A 357 14.66 8.74 -2.58
CA GLU A 357 15.50 9.62 -3.39
C GLU A 357 15.71 9.05 -4.80
N GLN A 358 16.09 7.78 -4.88
CA GLN A 358 16.32 7.11 -6.15
C GLN A 358 15.05 7.14 -7.02
N ARG A 359 13.89 6.87 -6.43
CA ARG A 359 12.63 6.85 -7.17
C ARG A 359 12.18 8.25 -7.62
N LEU A 360 12.36 9.29 -6.80
CA LEU A 360 12.14 10.68 -7.21
C LEU A 360 12.98 11.08 -8.42
N ARG A 361 14.24 10.67 -8.46
CA ARG A 361 15.13 10.96 -9.60
C ARG A 361 14.76 10.17 -10.84
N VAL A 362 14.47 8.87 -10.69
CA VAL A 362 14.15 7.97 -11.82
C VAL A 362 12.83 8.34 -12.48
N LEU A 363 11.81 8.68 -11.68
CA LEU A 363 10.50 9.10 -12.17
C LEU A 363 10.44 10.58 -12.53
N GLY A 364 11.54 11.33 -12.40
CA GLY A 364 11.55 12.77 -12.62
C GLY A 364 10.91 13.24 -13.95
N PRO A 365 11.10 12.54 -15.08
CA PRO A 365 10.42 12.90 -16.33
C PRO A 365 8.88 12.86 -16.26
N GLN A 366 8.33 12.06 -15.35
CA GLN A 366 6.89 11.88 -15.13
C GLN A 366 6.31 12.81 -14.05
N LEU A 367 7.10 13.29 -13.08
CA LEU A 367 6.58 14.01 -11.91
C LEU A 367 6.56 15.53 -12.13
N LYS A 368 5.62 16.02 -12.95
CA LYS A 368 5.53 17.44 -13.34
C LYS A 368 4.64 18.27 -12.42
N HIS A 369 3.83 17.61 -11.62
CA HIS A 369 2.85 18.24 -10.74
C HIS A 369 3.18 18.03 -9.26
N ILE A 370 4.33 17.46 -8.90
CA ILE A 370 4.78 17.38 -7.51
C ILE A 370 5.77 18.53 -7.25
N ALA A 371 5.41 19.46 -6.38
CA ALA A 371 6.29 20.58 -6.03
C ALA A 371 7.05 20.34 -4.73
N VAL A 372 6.43 19.68 -3.75
CA VAL A 372 7.03 19.43 -2.43
C VAL A 372 6.85 17.97 -2.03
N VAL A 373 7.91 17.38 -1.49
CA VAL A 373 7.84 16.12 -0.74
C VAL A 373 8.33 16.38 0.68
N HIS A 374 7.42 16.29 1.64
CA HIS A 374 7.70 16.47 3.05
C HIS A 374 7.77 15.12 3.78
N PHE A 375 8.99 14.71 4.14
CA PHE A 375 9.23 13.56 5.00
C PHE A 375 9.03 13.93 6.47
N SER A 376 7.89 13.52 7.02
CA SER A 376 7.51 13.84 8.38
C SER A 376 7.81 12.72 9.38
N TRP A 377 8.29 13.09 10.57
CA TRP A 377 8.58 12.18 11.68
C TRP A 377 9.72 11.17 11.45
N PHE A 378 10.60 11.46 10.50
CA PHE A 378 11.86 10.71 10.32
C PHE A 378 12.91 11.18 11.32
N LYS A 379 13.76 10.25 11.77
CA LYS A 379 14.92 10.52 12.64
C LYS A 379 16.11 11.01 11.83
N LEU A 380 16.29 10.45 10.63
CA LEU A 380 17.34 10.90 9.72
C LEU A 380 16.94 12.23 9.08
N THR A 381 17.73 13.27 9.35
CA THR A 381 17.54 14.61 8.77
C THR A 381 18.29 14.79 7.45
N ARG A 382 19.14 13.83 7.10
CA ARG A 382 19.88 13.79 5.83
C ARG A 382 20.12 12.36 5.41
N CYS A 383 19.89 12.07 4.13
CA CYS A 383 20.19 10.79 3.53
C CYS A 383 20.50 11.00 2.04
N GLY A 384 21.75 10.75 1.62
CA GLY A 384 22.17 11.07 0.26
C GLY A 384 21.95 12.55 -0.09
N GLY A 385 21.20 12.81 -1.15
CA GLY A 385 20.78 14.14 -1.58
C GLY A 385 19.49 14.64 -0.93
N LEU A 386 18.81 13.81 -0.12
CA LEU A 386 17.64 14.24 0.66
C LEU A 386 18.11 14.93 1.94
N HIS A 387 17.80 16.20 2.07
CA HIS A 387 17.84 16.96 3.32
C HIS A 387 16.81 18.07 3.24
N ASP A 388 16.50 18.66 4.39
CA ASP A 388 15.61 19.82 4.45
C ASP A 388 16.15 20.96 3.56
N GLY A 389 15.27 21.54 2.75
CA GLY A 389 15.59 22.58 1.76
C GLY A 389 16.27 22.09 0.49
N ALA A 390 16.51 20.79 0.31
CA ALA A 390 17.07 20.26 -0.94
C ALA A 390 16.08 20.43 -2.10
N VAL A 391 16.59 20.64 -3.32
CA VAL A 391 15.79 20.64 -4.54
C VAL A 391 16.27 19.54 -5.46
N ILE A 392 15.37 18.64 -5.83
CA ILE A 392 15.62 17.62 -6.85
C ILE A 392 15.20 18.20 -8.20
N HIS A 393 16.18 18.61 -8.98
CA HIS A 393 15.96 19.06 -10.36
C HIS A 393 15.74 17.85 -11.27
N GLN A 394 14.56 17.79 -11.87
CA GLN A 394 14.14 16.68 -12.74
C GLN A 394 14.27 17.04 -14.23
N SER A 395 13.94 18.29 -14.55
CA SER A 395 14.14 18.91 -15.86
C SER A 395 14.14 20.43 -15.70
N ALA A 396 14.66 21.15 -16.70
CA ALA A 396 14.58 22.62 -16.72
C ALA A 396 13.13 23.15 -16.86
N GLU A 397 12.17 22.28 -17.18
CA GLU A 397 10.79 22.62 -17.51
C GLU A 397 9.80 22.35 -16.37
N HIS A 398 10.26 21.85 -15.21
CA HIS A 398 9.37 21.61 -14.08
C HIS A 398 8.76 22.95 -13.61
N PRO A 399 7.42 23.09 -13.48
CA PRO A 399 6.78 24.38 -13.20
C PRO A 399 7.25 25.09 -11.92
N ALA A 400 7.70 24.31 -10.92
CA ALA A 400 8.27 24.80 -9.67
C ALA A 400 9.82 24.84 -9.64
N GLY A 401 10.51 24.63 -10.76
CA GLY A 401 11.98 24.57 -10.84
C GLY A 401 12.62 23.27 -10.27
N GLY A 402 11.81 22.39 -9.69
CA GLY A 402 12.18 21.06 -9.18
C GLY A 402 11.20 20.60 -8.09
N ILE A 403 11.51 19.47 -7.44
CA ILE A 403 10.82 19.04 -6.21
C ILE A 403 11.61 19.54 -5.00
N ASN A 404 10.98 20.35 -4.16
CA ASN A 404 11.51 20.76 -2.87
C ASN A 404 11.33 19.64 -1.83
N ILE A 405 12.38 19.38 -1.05
CA ILE A 405 12.40 18.38 0.00
C ILE A 405 12.34 19.08 1.36
N GLN A 406 11.36 18.68 2.16
CA GLN A 406 11.21 19.12 3.55
C GLN A 406 11.37 17.92 4.48
N ILE A 407 12.11 18.09 5.57
CA ILE A 407 12.27 17.06 6.60
C ILE A 407 12.08 17.70 7.97
N SER A 408 10.86 17.59 8.49
CA SER A 408 10.52 18.13 9.80
C SER A 408 9.35 17.37 10.45
N LYS A 409 8.80 17.89 11.54
CA LYS A 409 7.58 17.35 12.14
C LYS A 409 6.41 18.23 11.72
N ARG A 410 5.44 17.63 11.04
CA ARG A 410 4.21 18.28 10.57
C ARG A 410 3.07 17.29 10.73
N ASN A 411 1.93 17.74 11.24
CA ASN A 411 0.75 16.90 11.21
C ASN A 411 0.26 16.77 9.76
N PRO A 412 -0.48 15.71 9.42
CA PRO A 412 -0.85 15.45 8.03
C PRO A 412 -1.68 16.56 7.39
N ALA A 413 -2.61 17.16 8.13
CA ALA A 413 -3.60 18.11 7.62
C ALA A 413 -3.39 19.56 8.07
N ASP A 414 -2.23 19.90 8.64
CA ASP A 414 -1.87 21.29 8.97
C ASP A 414 -2.07 22.19 7.74
N LYS A 415 -2.58 23.41 7.91
CA LYS A 415 -2.74 24.38 6.82
C LYS A 415 -1.40 24.67 6.13
N LEU A 416 -1.42 24.78 4.80
CA LEU A 416 -0.30 25.25 3.99
C LEU A 416 -0.32 26.79 3.98
N TYR A 417 0.43 27.40 4.92
CA TYR A 417 0.47 28.85 5.10
C TYR A 417 1.50 29.58 4.23
N GLU A 418 2.57 28.88 3.89
CA GLU A 418 3.67 29.47 3.12
C GLU A 418 3.15 29.91 1.74
N PRO A 419 3.40 31.16 1.31
CA PRO A 419 2.96 31.64 0.01
C PRO A 419 3.40 30.75 -1.15
N GLU A 420 4.56 30.09 -1.04
CA GLU A 420 5.09 29.17 -2.04
C GLU A 420 4.30 27.88 -2.15
N HIS A 421 3.46 27.55 -1.16
CA HIS A 421 2.57 26.38 -1.16
C HIS A 421 1.11 26.75 -1.45
N ASP A 422 0.82 28.02 -1.76
CA ASP A 422 -0.55 28.47 -1.99
C ASP A 422 -1.19 27.70 -3.15
N ASN A 423 -2.48 27.38 -2.99
CA ASN A 423 -3.29 26.60 -3.92
C ASN A 423 -2.74 25.19 -4.29
N MET A 424 -1.72 24.67 -3.60
CA MET A 424 -1.28 23.29 -3.80
C MET A 424 -2.34 22.27 -3.34
N LEU A 425 -2.37 21.12 -4.01
CA LEU A 425 -3.12 19.95 -3.54
C LEU A 425 -2.32 19.25 -2.43
N LEU A 426 -2.85 19.25 -1.22
CA LEU A 426 -2.30 18.46 -0.13
C LEU A 426 -2.60 16.97 -0.37
N VAL A 427 -1.55 16.16 -0.53
CA VAL A 427 -1.62 14.71 -0.66
C VAL A 427 -0.94 14.10 0.56
N VAL A 428 -1.65 13.26 1.30
CA VAL A 428 -1.19 12.66 2.55
C VAL A 428 -1.12 11.15 2.39
N SER A 429 0.06 10.58 2.63
CA SER A 429 0.19 9.15 2.85
C SER A 429 0.05 8.82 4.33
N TYR A 430 -0.65 7.73 4.65
CA TYR A 430 -0.69 7.18 6.01
C TYR A 430 -0.31 5.69 5.99
N ALA A 431 0.22 5.22 7.11
CA ALA A 431 0.53 3.81 7.29
C ALA A 431 -0.77 3.02 7.51
N TRP A 432 -1.00 2.00 6.69
CA TRP A 432 -2.12 1.07 6.79
C TRP A 432 -1.65 -0.39 7.00
N ASP A 433 -2.53 -1.30 7.43
CA ASP A 433 -2.26 -2.74 7.63
C ASP A 433 -2.88 -3.64 6.54
N GLY A 434 -2.14 -4.68 6.14
CA GLY A 434 -2.50 -5.64 5.10
C GLY A 434 -3.77 -6.46 5.38
N ASN A 435 -4.18 -6.61 6.64
CA ASN A 435 -5.33 -7.42 7.03
C ASN A 435 -6.37 -6.65 7.88
N ALA A 436 -6.40 -5.33 7.79
CA ALA A 436 -7.37 -4.50 8.49
C ALA A 436 -8.17 -3.61 7.53
N LEU A 437 -9.43 -3.32 7.89
CA LEU A 437 -10.19 -2.23 7.29
C LEU A 437 -9.51 -0.87 7.57
N PRO A 438 -9.84 0.19 6.81
CA PRO A 438 -9.30 1.53 7.08
C PRO A 438 -9.54 1.94 8.53
N GLY A 439 -8.49 2.41 9.20
CA GLY A 439 -8.51 2.80 10.61
C GLY A 439 -8.02 1.74 11.60
N ASN A 440 -8.00 0.46 11.21
CA ASN A 440 -7.49 -0.66 12.02
C ASN A 440 -7.93 -0.62 13.49
N GLU A 441 -7.05 -0.21 14.42
CA GLU A 441 -7.32 -0.10 15.85
C GLU A 441 -8.48 0.86 16.22
N TYR A 442 -8.88 1.74 15.29
CA TYR A 442 -10.10 2.55 15.38
C TYR A 442 -11.34 1.71 15.70
N TRP A 443 -11.49 0.55 15.05
CA TRP A 443 -12.64 -0.34 15.22
C TRP A 443 -12.68 -0.99 16.61
N MET A 444 -11.56 -1.02 17.32
CA MET A 444 -11.45 -1.44 18.72
C MET A 444 -11.46 -0.27 19.71
N LYS A 445 -11.90 0.93 19.27
CA LYS A 445 -11.95 2.18 20.06
C LYS A 445 -10.59 2.67 20.55
N MET A 446 -9.50 2.22 19.92
CA MET A 446 -8.14 2.61 20.28
C MET A 446 -7.67 3.81 19.44
N LEU A 447 -8.30 4.97 19.67
CA LEU A 447 -8.27 6.16 18.80
C LEU A 447 -6.94 6.96 18.76
N LYS A 448 -5.90 6.49 19.46
CA LYS A 448 -4.60 7.20 19.57
C LYS A 448 -3.38 6.27 19.54
N SER A 449 -3.57 5.05 19.04
CA SER A 449 -2.56 3.99 19.16
C SER A 449 -1.61 3.94 17.96
N THR A 450 -2.14 4.19 16.76
CA THR A 450 -1.44 4.00 15.48
C THR A 450 -1.73 5.13 14.50
N GLY A 451 -0.97 5.14 13.39
CA GLY A 451 -1.21 6.06 12.27
C GLY A 451 -2.59 5.86 11.68
N ASP A 452 -2.99 4.60 11.50
CA ASP A 452 -4.31 4.19 11.03
C ASP A 452 -5.43 4.84 11.86
N SER A 453 -5.38 4.66 13.18
CA SER A 453 -6.41 5.17 14.09
C SER A 453 -6.46 6.70 14.08
N SER A 454 -5.30 7.37 14.03
CA SER A 454 -5.27 8.83 13.94
C SER A 454 -5.82 9.35 12.62
N THR A 455 -5.53 8.71 11.49
CA THR A 455 -6.06 9.10 10.17
C THR A 455 -7.56 8.87 10.09
N ALA A 456 -8.05 7.74 10.60
CA ALA A 456 -9.49 7.46 10.72
C ALA A 456 -10.21 8.48 11.62
N CYS A 457 -9.51 9.06 12.58
CA CYS A 457 -10.03 10.08 13.48
C CYS A 457 -9.87 11.52 12.97
N SER A 458 -9.23 11.72 11.81
CA SER A 458 -9.02 13.05 11.23
C SER A 458 -9.58 13.21 9.82
N THR A 459 -10.20 12.15 9.28
CA THR A 459 -10.69 12.08 7.89
C THR A 459 -11.94 11.20 7.81
N LEU A 460 -12.47 10.98 6.60
CA LEU A 460 -13.64 10.15 6.34
C LEU A 460 -13.30 8.71 5.86
N ILE A 461 -12.03 8.26 5.97
CA ILE A 461 -11.59 6.99 5.36
C ILE A 461 -12.33 5.74 5.87
N THR A 462 -12.87 5.77 7.08
CA THR A 462 -13.61 4.64 7.68
C THR A 462 -14.92 4.33 6.95
N GLU A 463 -15.43 5.29 6.18
CA GLU A 463 -16.56 5.12 5.28
C GLU A 463 -16.09 5.14 3.82
N LEU A 464 -15.24 6.10 3.42
CA LEU A 464 -14.88 6.29 2.00
C LEU A 464 -14.04 5.14 1.46
N HIS A 465 -13.04 4.67 2.22
CA HIS A 465 -12.14 3.58 1.82
C HIS A 465 -12.68 2.21 2.23
N ASN A 466 -13.86 2.14 2.86
CA ASN A 466 -14.42 0.90 3.35
C ASN A 466 -15.24 0.20 2.26
N PRO A 467 -14.82 -0.98 1.77
CA PRO A 467 -15.46 -1.67 0.66
C PRO A 467 -16.85 -2.22 1.00
N HIS A 468 -17.24 -2.22 2.27
CA HIS A 468 -18.57 -2.62 2.73
C HIS A 468 -19.55 -1.45 2.85
N ILE A 469 -19.06 -0.21 2.73
CA ILE A 469 -19.88 1.02 2.77
C ILE A 469 -19.85 1.68 1.40
N ASN A 470 -18.65 2.06 0.93
CA ASN A 470 -18.45 2.63 -0.41
C ASN A 470 -18.34 1.53 -1.48
N THR A 471 -19.37 0.69 -1.56
CA THR A 471 -19.43 -0.48 -2.44
C THR A 471 -19.30 -0.14 -3.93
N ASP A 472 -19.74 1.06 -4.33
CA ASP A 472 -19.77 1.48 -5.73
C ASP A 472 -18.39 1.91 -6.26
N TYR A 473 -17.51 2.40 -5.39
CA TYR A 473 -16.20 2.96 -5.79
C TYR A 473 -14.99 2.27 -5.14
N CYS A 474 -15.10 1.78 -3.90
CA CYS A 474 -14.05 0.99 -3.24
C CYS A 474 -14.23 -0.51 -3.54
N ASN A 475 -14.06 -0.90 -4.80
CA ASN A 475 -14.23 -2.29 -5.24
C ASN A 475 -13.22 -2.68 -6.32
N GLY A 476 -13.06 -3.99 -6.53
CA GLY A 476 -12.11 -4.55 -7.49
C GLY A 476 -12.36 -4.17 -8.95
N ASN A 477 -13.59 -3.82 -9.33
CA ASN A 477 -13.90 -3.35 -10.69
C ASN A 477 -13.43 -1.91 -10.92
N ASN A 478 -13.21 -1.13 -9.84
CA ASN A 478 -12.62 0.20 -9.91
C ASN A 478 -11.08 0.19 -9.74
N LEU A 479 -10.43 -0.96 -9.95
CA LEU A 479 -8.98 -1.07 -9.84
C LEU A 479 -8.27 -0.13 -10.83
N HIS A 480 -7.32 0.65 -10.30
CA HIS A 480 -6.38 1.45 -11.06
C HIS A 480 -4.97 0.84 -10.99
N ILE A 481 -4.20 1.05 -12.06
CA ILE A 481 -2.83 0.58 -12.21
C ILE A 481 -1.90 1.80 -12.32
N ALA A 482 -0.99 1.93 -11.36
CA ALA A 482 0.15 2.83 -11.46
C ALA A 482 1.20 2.22 -12.40
N SER A 483 1.37 2.83 -13.58
CA SER A 483 2.33 2.45 -14.60
C SER A 483 3.39 3.53 -14.77
N ILE A 484 4.66 3.15 -14.81
CA ILE A 484 5.76 4.10 -15.03
C ILE A 484 5.64 4.77 -16.40
N LYS A 485 5.16 4.01 -17.40
CA LYS A 485 5.04 4.49 -18.78
C LYS A 485 3.76 5.29 -19.00
N TYR A 486 2.65 4.85 -18.43
CA TYR A 486 1.32 5.36 -18.78
C TYR A 486 0.65 6.20 -17.69
N GLY A 487 1.30 6.41 -16.55
CA GLY A 487 0.70 7.05 -15.38
C GLY A 487 -0.33 6.13 -14.71
N VAL A 488 -1.36 6.71 -14.09
CA VAL A 488 -2.43 5.97 -13.42
C VAL A 488 -3.60 5.76 -14.37
N LEU A 489 -3.96 4.51 -14.61
CA LEU A 489 -5.04 4.11 -15.53
C LEU A 489 -6.03 3.17 -14.84
N HIS A 490 -7.30 3.22 -15.23
CA HIS A 490 -8.25 2.16 -14.88
C HIS A 490 -7.82 0.83 -15.54
N ILE A 491 -8.06 -0.30 -14.87
CA ILE A 491 -7.58 -1.62 -15.30
C ILE A 491 -8.02 -1.97 -16.74
N SER A 492 -9.21 -1.54 -17.17
CA SER A 492 -9.72 -1.77 -18.52
C SER A 492 -8.89 -1.04 -19.58
N GLU A 493 -8.52 0.20 -19.29
CA GLU A 493 -7.67 0.99 -20.18
C GLU A 493 -6.24 0.45 -20.20
N TYR A 494 -5.68 0.13 -19.03
CA TYR A 494 -4.36 -0.48 -18.92
C TYR A 494 -4.27 -1.78 -19.74
N ALA A 495 -5.24 -2.69 -19.57
CA ALA A 495 -5.32 -3.94 -20.33
C ALA A 495 -5.41 -3.72 -21.84
N LYS A 496 -6.18 -2.72 -22.29
CA LYS A 496 -6.28 -2.37 -23.73
C LYS A 496 -4.98 -1.86 -24.30
N ARG A 497 -4.14 -1.16 -23.52
CA ARG A 497 -2.82 -0.69 -23.96
C ARG A 497 -1.82 -1.84 -24.01
N ILE A 498 -1.66 -2.57 -22.91
CA ILE A 498 -0.66 -3.65 -22.78
C ILE A 498 -0.88 -4.85 -23.71
N LEU A 499 -2.12 -5.10 -24.15
CA LEU A 499 -2.43 -6.23 -25.04
C LEU A 499 -2.47 -5.85 -26.53
N LYS A 500 -2.30 -4.56 -26.86
CA LYS A 500 -2.13 -4.07 -28.23
C LYS A 500 -0.66 -3.98 -28.63
N ASP A 501 0.19 -3.65 -27.65
CA ASP A 501 1.64 -3.84 -27.69
C ASP A 501 1.97 -5.34 -27.57
#